data_AF-A0A7V1PJI4-F1
#
_entry.id   AF-A0A7V1PJI4-F1
#
_cell.length_a   1.000
_cell.length_b   1.000
_cell.length_c   1.000
_cell.angle_alpha   90.00
_cell.angle_beta   90.00
_cell.angle_gamma   90.00
#
_symmetry.space_group_name_H-M   'P 1'
#
loop_
_entity.id
_entity.type
_entity.pdbx_description
1 polymer ?
#
loop_
_entity_poly.entity_id
_entity_poly.type
_entity_poly.pdbx_seq_one_letter_code
_entity_poly.pdbx_strand_id
1 'polypeptide(L)'
;MNHNLRELAKLLTGVVLADATAIVWMAGIHMLPLSFMGATITNATVLPVVLFDAMLALILVHYGWGIALPVRTVRERTMLYAIGILFAAVALLHWVRIAFGLPLYLGTLLIPVWLSWIAVIITTYLSYISFHFALLRRK
;
A
#
# COMPACT_ATOMS: atom_id res chain seq x y z
N MET A 1 3.63 -13.18 17.96
CA MET A 1 3.63 -11.94 17.13
C MET A 1 3.86 -12.19 15.63
N ASN A 2 4.78 -13.07 15.20
CA ASN A 2 5.06 -13.32 13.78
C ASN A 2 3.86 -13.83 12.96
N HIS A 3 2.92 -14.55 13.59
CA HIS A 3 1.71 -15.04 12.93
C HIS A 3 0.76 -13.89 12.56
N ASN A 4 0.56 -12.92 13.46
CA ASN A 4 -0.46 -11.87 13.29
C ASN A 4 -0.20 -10.97 12.08
N LEU A 5 1.06 -10.61 11.82
CA LEU A 5 1.40 -9.76 10.66
C LEU A 5 1.29 -10.51 9.35
N ARG A 6 1.59 -11.81 9.36
CA ARG A 6 1.40 -12.67 8.21
C ARG A 6 -0.08 -12.79 7.87
N GLU A 7 -0.92 -13.13 8.84
CA GLU A 7 -2.37 -13.21 8.63
C GLU A 7 -2.98 -11.85 8.27
N LEU A 8 -2.48 -10.76 8.85
CA LEU A 8 -2.88 -9.41 8.45
C LEU A 8 -2.54 -9.12 6.99
N ALA A 9 -1.34 -9.46 6.52
CA ALA A 9 -0.95 -9.27 5.12
C ALA A 9 -1.81 -10.10 4.17
N LYS A 10 -2.20 -11.33 4.56
CA LYS A 10 -3.14 -12.14 3.76
C LYS A 10 -4.53 -11.50 3.69
N LEU A 11 -5.04 -11.01 4.82
CA LEU A 11 -6.32 -10.31 4.87
C LEU A 11 -6.28 -9.05 4.00
N LEU A 12 -5.24 -8.22 4.16
CA LEU A 12 -5.04 -6.99 3.38
C LEU A 12 -4.90 -7.28 1.89
N THR A 13 -4.25 -8.39 1.51
CA THR A 13 -4.22 -8.83 0.10
C THR A 13 -5.63 -9.02 -0.44
N GLY A 14 -6.49 -9.72 0.30
CA GLY A 14 -7.89 -9.94 -0.10
C GLY A 14 -8.67 -8.63 -0.22
N VAL A 15 -8.47 -7.69 0.71
CA VAL A 15 -9.09 -6.36 0.68
C VAL A 15 -8.66 -5.57 -0.56
N VAL A 16 -7.36 -5.51 -0.85
CA VAL A 16 -6.82 -4.79 -2.03
C VAL A 16 -7.36 -5.40 -3.33
N LEU A 17 -7.38 -6.73 -3.45
CA LEU A 17 -7.93 -7.38 -4.64
C LEU A 17 -9.45 -7.16 -4.79
N ALA A 18 -10.20 -7.16 -3.68
CA ALA A 18 -11.62 -6.88 -3.71
C ALA A 18 -11.91 -5.44 -4.18
N ASP A 19 -11.15 -4.46 -3.70
CA ASP A 19 -11.26 -3.05 -4.12
C ASP A 19 -10.95 -2.89 -5.62
N ALA A 20 -9.82 -3.45 -6.08
CA ALA A 20 -9.44 -3.46 -7.50
C ALA A 20 -10.47 -4.17 -8.39
N THR A 21 -11.08 -5.26 -7.91
CA THR A 21 -12.12 -5.96 -8.67
C THR A 21 -13.42 -5.16 -8.70
N ALA A 22 -13.79 -4.52 -7.59
CA ALA A 22 -14.98 -3.70 -7.49
C ALA A 22 -14.91 -2.50 -8.45
N ILE A 23 -13.77 -1.80 -8.54
CA ILE A 23 -13.62 -0.66 -9.44
C ILE A 23 -13.68 -1.06 -10.92
N VAL A 24 -13.10 -2.22 -11.27
CA VAL A 24 -13.19 -2.78 -12.63
C VAL A 24 -14.63 -3.19 -12.96
N TRP A 25 -15.32 -3.83 -12.02
CA TRP A 25 -16.72 -4.22 -12.20
C TRP A 25 -17.62 -3.00 -12.39
N MET A 26 -17.51 -1.98 -11.53
CA MET A 26 -18.25 -0.72 -11.65
C MET A 26 -18.00 -0.02 -12.98
N ALA A 27 -16.76 -0.04 -13.48
CA ALA A 27 -16.43 0.49 -14.80
C ALA A 27 -17.15 -0.30 -15.91
N GLY A 28 -17.16 -1.64 -15.81
CA GLY A 28 -17.80 -2.54 -16.78
C GLY A 28 -19.32 -2.40 -16.85
N ILE A 29 -19.98 -2.01 -15.76
CA ILE A 29 -21.43 -1.75 -15.72
C ILE A 29 -21.77 -0.26 -15.91
N HIS A 30 -20.82 0.55 -16.36
CA HIS A 30 -20.98 1.99 -16.62
C HIS A 30 -21.48 2.81 -15.40
N MET A 31 -21.12 2.39 -14.19
CA MET A 31 -21.45 3.14 -12.96
C MET A 31 -20.52 4.34 -12.69
N LEU A 32 -19.47 4.52 -13.48
CA LEU A 32 -18.55 5.66 -13.38
C LEU A 32 -19.03 6.84 -14.25
N PRO A 33 -18.90 8.10 -13.79
CA PRO A 33 -18.10 8.54 -12.64
C PRO A 33 -18.80 8.40 -11.29
N LEU A 34 -18.04 8.01 -10.26
CA LEU A 34 -18.51 7.90 -8.88
C LEU A 34 -17.72 8.86 -7.99
N SER A 35 -18.43 9.71 -7.24
CA SER A 35 -17.81 10.64 -6.30
C SER A 35 -18.02 10.16 -4.87
N PHE A 36 -16.93 9.96 -4.15
CA PHE A 36 -16.93 9.52 -2.75
C PHE A 36 -15.86 10.26 -1.95
N MET A 37 -16.26 10.85 -0.82
CA MET A 37 -15.37 11.56 0.11
C MET A 37 -14.41 12.58 -0.55
N GLY A 38 -14.90 13.31 -1.56
CA GLY A 38 -14.15 14.35 -2.26
C GLY A 38 -13.20 13.84 -3.36
N ALA A 39 -13.21 12.55 -3.67
CA ALA A 39 -12.53 11.96 -4.82
C ALA A 39 -13.57 11.50 -5.87
N THR A 40 -13.32 11.80 -7.14
CA THR A 40 -14.17 11.36 -8.26
C THR A 40 -13.45 10.33 -9.11
N ILE A 41 -13.88 9.08 -9.01
CA ILE A 41 -13.39 7.99 -9.83
C ILE A 41 -14.07 8.10 -11.20
N THR A 42 -13.26 8.14 -12.26
CA THR A 42 -13.71 8.19 -13.66
C THR A 42 -13.16 6.99 -14.44
N ASN A 43 -13.61 6.77 -15.67
CA ASN A 43 -13.04 5.71 -16.52
C ASN A 43 -11.52 5.88 -16.73
N ALA A 44 -11.03 7.12 -16.80
CA ALA A 44 -9.60 7.40 -16.96
C ALA A 44 -8.76 7.03 -15.73
N THR A 45 -9.37 6.93 -14.56
CA THR A 45 -8.65 6.65 -13.30
C THR A 45 -8.62 5.16 -12.96
N VAL A 46 -9.41 4.32 -13.64
CA VAL A 46 -9.49 2.88 -13.36
C VAL A 46 -8.13 2.21 -13.55
N LEU A 47 -7.50 2.41 -14.72
CA LEU A 47 -6.22 1.76 -15.03
C LEU A 47 -5.11 2.09 -14.02
N PRO A 48 -4.81 3.37 -13.70
CA PRO A 48 -3.74 3.67 -12.74
C PRO A 48 -4.04 3.16 -11.33
N VAL A 49 -5.29 3.17 -10.88
CA VAL A 49 -5.68 2.61 -9.57
C VAL A 49 -5.48 1.10 -9.54
N VAL A 50 -5.98 0.37 -10.55
CA VAL A 50 -5.84 -1.09 -10.63
C VAL A 50 -4.37 -1.51 -10.72
N LEU A 51 -3.53 -0.77 -11.45
CA LEU A 51 -2.09 -1.05 -11.50
C LEU A 51 -1.42 -0.86 -10.15
N PHE A 52 -1.76 0.21 -9.42
CA PHE A 52 -1.26 0.44 -8.07
C PHE A 52 -1.67 -0.70 -7.13
N ASP A 53 -2.94 -1.11 -7.16
CA ASP A 53 -3.45 -2.20 -6.33
C ASP A 53 -2.81 -3.54 -6.68
N ALA A 54 -2.58 -3.82 -7.97
CA ALA A 54 -1.89 -5.04 -8.40
C ALA A 54 -0.45 -5.08 -7.86
N MET A 55 0.28 -3.96 -7.90
CA MET A 55 1.62 -3.86 -7.32
C MET A 55 1.58 -4.06 -5.79
N LEU A 56 0.62 -3.41 -5.11
CA LEU A 56 0.45 -3.55 -3.67
C LEU A 56 0.07 -4.99 -3.27
N ALA A 57 -0.84 -5.62 -4.01
CA ALA A 57 -1.24 -7.00 -3.81
C ALA A 57 -0.06 -7.96 -4.00
N LEU A 58 0.79 -7.77 -5.01
CA LEU A 58 1.99 -8.60 -5.20
C LEU A 58 2.95 -8.49 -4.01
N ILE A 59 3.15 -7.29 -3.47
CA ILE A 59 3.96 -7.05 -2.27
C ILE A 59 3.34 -7.76 -1.05
N LEU A 60 2.03 -7.61 -0.84
CA LEU A 60 1.31 -8.20 0.29
C LEU A 60 1.24 -9.73 0.20
N VAL A 61 1.02 -10.30 -0.99
CA VAL A 61 1.08 -11.75 -1.25
C VAL A 61 2.45 -12.27 -0.89
N HIS A 62 3.50 -11.60 -1.36
CA HIS A 62 4.86 -12.01 -1.04
C HIS A 62 5.13 -11.94 0.47
N TYR A 63 4.67 -10.89 1.15
CA TYR A 63 4.85 -10.75 2.59
C TYR A 63 4.01 -11.77 3.40
N GLY A 64 2.77 -12.06 2.98
CA GLY A 64 1.84 -12.96 3.67
C GLY A 64 2.11 -14.45 3.44
N TRP A 65 2.68 -14.82 2.30
CA TRP A 65 2.93 -16.23 1.96
C TRP A 65 4.42 -16.57 1.73
N GLY A 66 5.25 -15.61 1.34
CA GLY A 66 6.64 -15.85 0.95
C GLY A 66 7.69 -15.69 2.06
N ILE A 67 7.43 -14.90 3.11
CA ILE A 67 8.41 -14.65 4.18
C ILE A 67 8.16 -15.57 5.37
N ALA A 68 9.09 -16.49 5.63
CA ALA A 68 9.11 -17.28 6.86
C ALA A 68 9.82 -16.47 7.97
N LEU A 69 9.06 -15.90 8.91
CA LEU A 69 9.64 -15.30 10.11
C LEU A 69 9.93 -16.40 11.16
N PRO A 70 11.10 -16.42 11.83
CA PRO A 70 12.18 -15.42 11.79
C PRO A 70 13.01 -15.50 10.51
N VAL A 71 13.42 -14.33 10.00
CA VAL A 71 14.31 -14.16 8.85
C VAL A 71 15.56 -15.02 9.03
N ARG A 72 15.78 -15.98 8.13
CA ARG A 72 16.91 -16.93 8.22
C ARG A 72 18.02 -16.58 7.25
N THR A 73 17.71 -15.87 6.17
CA THR A 73 18.65 -15.62 5.08
C THR A 73 18.98 -14.14 4.94
N VAL A 74 20.17 -13.87 4.38
CA VAL A 74 20.60 -12.49 4.04
C VAL A 74 19.69 -11.88 2.97
N ARG A 75 19.16 -12.69 2.05
CA ARG A 75 18.24 -12.24 0.98
C ARG A 75 16.93 -11.70 1.55
N GLU A 76 16.28 -12.44 2.44
CA GLU A 76 15.06 -11.99 3.13
C GLU A 76 15.32 -10.71 3.93
N ARG A 77 16.46 -10.61 4.61
CA ARG A 77 16.84 -9.41 5.36
C ARG A 77 17.03 -8.19 4.43
N THR A 78 17.71 -8.38 3.30
CA THR A 78 17.92 -7.33 2.29
C THR A 78 16.58 -6.87 1.71
N MET A 79 15.67 -7.81 1.47
CA MET A 79 14.33 -7.48 0.99
C MET A 79 13.53 -6.67 2.02
N LEU A 80 13.57 -7.04 3.30
CA LEU A 80 12.91 -6.25 4.35
C LEU A 80 13.49 -4.83 4.45
N TYR A 81 14.80 -4.66 4.30
CA TYR A 81 15.39 -3.32 4.21
C TYR A 81 14.89 -2.54 2.99
N ALA A 82 14.85 -3.16 1.82
CA ALA A 82 14.36 -2.52 0.59
C ALA A 82 12.89 -2.07 0.74
N ILE A 83 12.02 -2.95 1.27
CA ILE A 83 10.62 -2.64 1.54
C ILE A 83 10.49 -1.54 2.59
N GLY A 84 11.27 -1.60 3.66
CA GLY A 84 11.27 -0.58 4.71
C GLY A 84 11.67 0.80 4.20
N ILE A 85 12.69 0.88 3.35
CA ILE A 85 13.15 2.12 2.70
C ILE A 85 12.07 2.65 1.75
N LEU A 86 11.46 1.78 0.93
CA LEU A 86 10.40 2.17 0.02
C LEU A 86 9.22 2.81 0.77
N PHE A 87 8.73 2.15 1.83
CA PHE A 87 7.63 2.69 2.62
C PHE A 87 8.02 3.95 3.40
N ALA A 88 9.27 4.06 3.86
CA ALA A 88 9.77 5.30 4.48
C ALA A 88 9.75 6.48 3.48
N ALA A 89 10.22 6.25 2.25
CA ALA A 89 10.20 7.28 1.21
C ALA A 89 8.77 7.73 0.89
N VAL A 90 7.83 6.78 0.76
CA VAL A 90 6.41 7.09 0.55
C VAL A 90 5.83 7.88 1.73
N ALA A 91 6.12 7.48 2.98
CA ALA A 91 5.68 8.22 4.17
C ALA A 91 6.19 9.67 4.18
N LEU A 92 7.47 9.88 3.84
CA LEU A 92 8.07 11.20 3.73
C LEU A 92 7.42 12.06 2.64
N LEU A 93 7.13 11.48 1.47
CA LEU A 93 6.42 12.19 0.40
C LEU A 93 5.03 12.66 0.85
N HIS A 94 4.29 11.81 1.59
CA HIS A 94 2.99 12.23 2.14
C HIS A 94 3.12 13.29 3.24
N TRP A 95 4.16 13.24 4.07
CA TRP A 95 4.45 14.31 5.03
C TRP A 95 4.73 15.65 4.34
N VAL A 96 5.58 15.67 3.31
CA VAL A 96 5.85 16.86 2.51
C VAL A 96 4.55 17.39 1.89
N ARG A 97 3.73 16.50 1.33
CA ARG A 97 2.43 16.87 0.79
C ARG A 97 1.53 17.54 1.83
N ILE A 98 1.44 16.99 3.03
CA ILE A 98 0.61 17.53 4.12
C ILE A 98 1.15 18.89 4.58
N ALA A 99 2.47 19.03 4.75
CA ALA A 99 3.10 20.24 5.26
C ALA A 99 2.96 21.44 4.31
N PHE A 100 3.05 21.20 2.99
CA PHE A 100 3.03 22.25 1.98
C PHE A 100 1.72 22.32 1.17
N GLY A 101 0.75 21.45 1.46
CA GLY A 101 -0.54 21.41 0.76
C GLY A 101 -0.42 21.04 -0.73
N LEU A 102 0.58 20.22 -1.10
CA LEU A 102 0.84 19.91 -2.51
C LEU A 102 -0.34 19.15 -3.16
N PRO A 103 -0.80 19.58 -4.35
CA PRO A 103 -1.80 18.82 -5.08
C PRO A 103 -1.17 17.52 -5.58
N LEU A 104 -1.86 16.40 -5.39
CA LEU A 104 -1.46 15.09 -5.90
C LEU A 104 -2.53 14.62 -6.88
N TYR A 105 -2.13 14.45 -8.13
CA TYR A 105 -2.99 13.97 -9.20
C TYR A 105 -2.62 12.53 -9.57
N LEU A 106 -3.61 11.65 -9.63
CA LEU A 106 -3.50 10.32 -10.25
C LEU A 106 -4.32 10.33 -11.54
N GLY A 107 -3.64 10.58 -12.67
CA GLY A 107 -4.32 10.90 -13.93
C GLY A 107 -5.07 12.23 -13.80
N THR A 108 -6.40 12.20 -13.93
CA THR A 108 -7.28 13.37 -13.74
C THR A 108 -7.85 13.50 -12.33
N LEU A 109 -7.61 12.52 -11.45
CA LEU A 109 -8.15 12.52 -10.10
C LEU A 109 -7.26 13.33 -9.16
N LEU A 110 -7.84 14.39 -8.56
CA LEU A 110 -7.23 15.07 -7.42
C LEU A 110 -7.44 14.22 -6.15
N ILE A 111 -6.35 13.79 -5.53
CA ILE A 111 -6.41 13.01 -4.30
C ILE A 111 -6.66 13.95 -3.11
N PRO A 112 -7.68 13.74 -2.27
CA PRO A 112 -7.88 14.54 -1.06
C PRO A 112 -6.69 14.48 -0.09
N VAL A 113 -6.48 15.53 0.70
CA VAL A 113 -5.37 15.58 1.69
C VAL A 113 -5.58 14.58 2.83
N TRP A 114 -6.84 14.31 3.23
CA TRP A 114 -7.15 13.37 4.30
C TRP A 114 -6.62 11.95 4.03
N LEU A 115 -6.60 11.53 2.76
CA LEU A 115 -6.02 10.24 2.33
C LEU A 115 -4.52 10.17 2.61
N SER A 116 -3.79 11.29 2.56
CA SER A 116 -2.36 11.31 2.90
C SER A 116 -2.10 11.11 4.38
N TRP A 117 -3.00 11.52 5.28
CA TRP A 117 -2.86 11.20 6.71
C TRP A 117 -2.92 9.69 6.95
N ILE A 118 -3.87 9.02 6.28
CA ILE A 118 -3.99 7.55 6.35
C ILE A 118 -2.73 6.90 5.77
N ALA A 119 -2.29 7.37 4.60
CA ALA A 119 -1.09 6.85 3.95
C ALA A 119 0.15 6.99 4.84
N VAL A 120 0.35 8.14 5.52
CA VAL A 120 1.43 8.34 6.49
C VAL A 120 1.40 7.28 7.59
N ILE A 121 0.24 7.06 8.22
CA ILE A 121 0.11 6.10 9.34
C ILE A 121 0.49 4.69 8.87
N ILE A 122 -0.10 4.25 7.76
CA ILE A 122 0.11 2.89 7.23
C ILE A 122 1.57 2.69 6.81
N THR A 123 2.10 3.60 6.00
CA THR A 123 3.46 3.45 5.43
C THR A 123 4.54 3.61 6.49
N THR A 124 4.36 4.49 7.48
CA THR A 124 5.28 4.59 8.63
C THR A 124 5.29 3.30 9.43
N TYR A 125 4.11 2.72 9.72
CA TYR A 125 4.00 1.47 10.45
C TYR A 125 4.64 0.28 9.71
N LEU A 126 4.37 0.16 8.40
CA LEU A 126 4.97 -0.87 7.55
C LEU A 126 6.50 -0.72 7.46
N SER A 127 6.99 0.51 7.35
CA SER A 127 8.42 0.80 7.37
C SER A 127 9.06 0.38 8.69
N TYR A 128 8.46 0.77 9.82
CA TYR A 128 8.91 0.40 11.16
C TYR A 128 9.01 -1.12 11.33
N ILE A 129 7.96 -1.86 10.98
CA ILE A 129 7.95 -3.33 11.08
C ILE A 129 9.04 -3.96 10.21
N SER A 130 9.19 -3.47 8.98
CA SER A 130 10.17 -4.00 8.05
C SER A 130 11.58 -3.85 8.61
N PHE A 131 11.92 -2.68 9.15
CA PHE A 131 13.21 -2.46 9.82
C PHE A 131 13.34 -3.26 11.12
N HIS A 132 12.29 -3.32 11.94
CA HIS A 132 12.29 -4.08 13.19
C HIS A 132 12.64 -5.56 12.95
N PHE A 133 12.02 -6.21 11.96
CA PHE A 133 12.35 -7.59 11.62
C PHE A 133 13.69 -7.75 10.89
N ALA A 134 14.10 -6.78 10.08
CA ALA A 134 15.42 -6.80 9.46
C ALA A 134 16.55 -6.69 10.49
N LEU A 135 16.32 -5.96 11.60
CA LEU A 135 17.30 -5.73 12.66
C LEU A 135 17.32 -6.85 13.71
N LEU A 136 16.21 -7.54 13.93
CA LEU A 136 16.15 -8.66 14.87
C LEU A 136 17.22 -9.70 14.51
N ARG A 137 18.21 -9.88 15.37
CA ARG A 137 19.13 -11.02 15.36
C ARG A 137 18.60 -12.02 16.38
N ARG A 138 18.18 -13.21 15.93
CA ARG A 138 18.10 -14.33 16.87
C ARG A 138 19.54 -14.69 17.26
N LYS A 139 19.81 -14.67 18.57
CA LYS A 139 20.95 -15.37 19.16
C LYS A 139 20.76 -16.87 19.01
#